data_AF-A0A3Q3WM40-F1
#
_entry.id   AF-A0A3Q3WM40-F1
#
_cell.length_a   1.000
_cell.length_b   1.000
_cell.length_c   1.000
_cell.angle_alpha   90.00
_cell.angle_beta   90.00
_cell.angle_gamma   90.00
#
_symmetry.space_group_name_H-M   'P 1'
#
loop_
_entity.id
_entity.type
_entity.pdbx_description
1 polymer ?
#
loop_
_entity_poly.entity_id
_entity_poly.type
_entity_poly.pdbx_seq_one_letter_code
_entity_poly.pdbx_strand_id
1 'polypeptide(L)'
;MVLSRIRVDCPLQVGGDLELPVSTVTVRRRLCEANLFTRIPRKVPLLKKKRHVQKRLQFAKEHINWPKEKWRNILWTDESKVVLLGSTHHQSGCHSPPVIM
;
A
#
# COMPACT_ATOMS: atom_id res chain seq x y z
N MET A 1 8.92 -11.24 -5.50
CA MET A 1 8.54 -11.87 -4.22
C MET A 1 7.87 -10.82 -3.37
N VAL A 2 6.54 -10.81 -3.35
CA VAL A 2 5.76 -9.75 -2.72
C VAL A 2 5.54 -10.17 -1.28
N LEU A 3 6.17 -9.47 -0.33
CA LEU A 3 5.88 -9.63 1.09
C LEU A 3 4.54 -8.94 1.37
N SER A 4 3.45 -9.64 1.01
CA SER A 4 2.07 -9.29 1.29
C SER A 4 1.79 -9.42 2.78
N ARG A 5 1.95 -8.28 3.42
CA ARG A 5 1.52 -7.84 4.74
C ARG A 5 0.04 -8.30 4.95
N ILE A 6 -0.25 -9.15 5.94
CA ILE A 6 -1.57 -9.70 6.29
C ILE A 6 -2.19 -8.85 7.40
N ARG A 7 -3.44 -8.41 7.24
CA ARG A 7 -4.15 -7.56 8.21
C ARG A 7 -4.61 -8.45 9.36
N VAL A 8 -3.86 -8.47 10.46
CA VAL A 8 -4.31 -9.06 11.73
C VAL A 8 -5.16 -8.05 12.49
N ASP A 9 -6.35 -7.80 11.96
CA ASP A 9 -7.54 -7.62 12.82
C ASP A 9 -8.34 -8.93 12.86
N CYS A 10 -7.67 -10.04 12.53
CA CYS A 10 -8.23 -11.37 12.67
C CYS A 10 -7.80 -11.88 14.04
N PRO A 11 -8.71 -12.37 14.90
CA PRO A 11 -8.28 -13.31 15.92
C PRO A 11 -7.54 -14.41 15.15
N LEU A 12 -6.29 -14.66 15.51
CA LEU A 12 -5.46 -15.66 14.84
C LEU A 12 -6.12 -17.03 15.12
N GLN A 13 -7.15 -17.39 14.36
CA GLN A 13 -7.66 -18.75 14.27
C GLN A 13 -6.56 -19.50 13.54
N VAL A 14 -5.71 -20.16 14.34
CA VAL A 14 -4.90 -21.27 13.85
C VAL A 14 -5.92 -22.21 13.19
N GLY A 15 -5.79 -22.41 11.88
CA GLY A 15 -6.74 -23.17 11.07
C GLY A 15 -7.07 -24.49 11.75
N GLY A 16 -8.35 -24.87 11.72
CA GLY A 16 -8.93 -26.03 12.39
C GLY A 16 -8.52 -27.37 11.80
N ASP A 17 -7.23 -27.58 11.55
CA ASP A 17 -6.67 -28.87 11.14
C ASP A 17 -5.96 -29.58 12.31
N LEU A 18 -5.76 -28.88 13.43
CA LEU A 18 -5.20 -29.43 14.66
C LEU A 18 -6.06 -28.94 15.83
N GLU A 19 -7.09 -29.70 16.18
CA GLU A 19 -7.92 -29.49 17.38
C GLU A 19 -7.11 -29.76 18.66
N LEU A 20 -5.99 -29.05 18.85
CA LEU A 20 -5.23 -29.07 20.09
C LEU A 20 -5.71 -27.92 20.98
N PRO A 21 -6.08 -28.18 22.25
CA PRO A 21 -6.47 -27.15 23.19
C PRO A 21 -5.25 -26.33 23.63
N VAL A 22 -4.81 -25.41 22.76
CA VAL A 22 -3.65 -24.55 23.00
C VAL A 22 -4.12 -23.12 23.23
N SER A 23 -3.63 -22.51 24.31
CA SER A 23 -3.94 -21.11 24.61
C SER A 23 -3.32 -20.16 23.57
N THR A 24 -4.01 -19.06 23.27
CA THR A 24 -3.51 -17.98 22.40
C THR A 24 -2.19 -17.39 22.89
N VAL A 25 -1.95 -17.43 24.21
CA VAL A 25 -0.70 -17.00 24.85
C VAL A 25 0.47 -17.89 24.43
N THR A 26 0.27 -19.20 24.41
CA THR A 26 1.29 -20.18 23.98
C THR A 26 1.65 -19.95 22.51
N VAL A 27 0.65 -19.75 21.64
CA VAL A 27 0.86 -19.45 20.22
C VAL A 27 1.68 -18.17 20.05
N ARG A 28 1.32 -17.09 20.77
CA ARG A 28 2.04 -15.82 20.71
C ARG A 28 3.49 -15.95 21.17
N ARG A 29 3.76 -16.67 22.27
CA ARG A 29 5.12 -16.90 22.77
C ARG A 29 6.00 -17.60 21.74
N ARG A 30 5.49 -18.70 21.14
CA ARG A 30 6.21 -19.44 20.10
C ARG A 30 6.47 -18.59 18.85
N LEU A 31 5.51 -17.77 18.43
CA LEU A 31 5.71 -16.83 17.32
C LEU A 31 6.79 -15.77 17.63
N CYS A 32 6.84 -15.27 18.87
CA CYS A 32 7.88 -14.33 19.29
C CYS A 32 9.27 -14.99 19.38
N GLU A 33 9.38 -16.21 19.92
CA GLU A 33 10.61 -17.02 19.92
C GLU A 33 11.12 -17.27 18.49
N ALA A 34 10.21 -17.42 17.53
CA ALA A 34 10.51 -17.56 16.10
C ALA A 34 10.71 -16.21 15.37
N ASN A 35 10.77 -15.08 16.07
CA ASN A 35 10.90 -13.72 15.52
C ASN A 35 9.80 -13.32 14.49
N LEU A 36 8.61 -13.93 14.59
CA LEU A 36 7.47 -13.64 13.73
C LEU A 36 6.57 -12.56 14.36
N PHE A 37 6.73 -11.32 13.89
CA PHE A 37 5.92 -10.19 14.33
C PHE A 37 4.80 -9.88 13.34
N THR A 38 3.68 -9.42 13.88
CA THR A 38 2.53 -8.97 13.10
C THR A 38 2.80 -7.64 12.38
N ARG A 39 2.28 -7.47 11.15
CA ARG A 39 2.40 -6.23 10.36
C ARG A 39 1.13 -5.97 9.55
N ILE A 40 0.53 -4.78 9.65
CA ILE A 40 -0.72 -4.38 8.94
C ILE A 40 -0.47 -4.02 7.46
N PRO A 41 -1.12 -4.59 6.43
CA PRO A 41 -0.93 -4.24 5.02
C PRO A 41 -1.00 -2.77 4.69
N ARG A 42 -0.12 -2.30 3.79
CA ARG A 42 -0.32 -1.00 3.14
C ARG A 42 -1.48 -1.19 2.17
N LYS A 43 -2.52 -0.38 2.30
CA LYS A 43 -3.58 -0.28 1.31
C LYS A 43 -2.97 0.35 0.06
N VAL A 44 -2.70 -0.46 -0.95
CA VAL A 44 -2.18 0.00 -2.24
C VAL A 44 -3.13 -0.46 -3.35
N PRO A 45 -3.35 0.35 -4.39
CA PRO A 45 -4.13 -0.07 -5.53
C PRO A 45 -3.48 -1.30 -6.18
N LEU A 46 -4.31 -2.27 -6.59
CA LEU A 46 -3.84 -3.48 -7.24
C LEU A 46 -3.32 -3.15 -8.65
N LEU A 47 -2.02 -3.32 -8.84
CA LEU A 47 -1.39 -3.09 -10.13
C LEU A 47 -1.51 -4.32 -11.02
N LYS A 48 -2.16 -4.19 -12.18
CA LYS A 48 -2.10 -5.22 -13.24
C LYS A 48 -0.65 -5.34 -13.73
N LYS A 49 -0.02 -6.49 -13.47
CA LYS A 49 1.42 -6.75 -13.71
C LYS A 49 1.87 -6.42 -15.14
N LYS A 50 1.11 -6.84 -16.16
CA LYS A 50 1.49 -6.62 -17.56
C LYS A 50 1.49 -5.15 -17.95
N ARG A 51 0.48 -4.37 -17.54
CA ARG A 51 0.33 -2.98 -18.02
C ARG A 51 0.98 -1.95 -17.10
N HIS A 52 0.66 -1.99 -15.81
CA HIS A 52 1.05 -0.89 -14.90
C HIS A 52 2.47 -1.05 -14.38
N VAL A 53 2.87 -2.28 -14.01
CA VAL A 53 4.22 -2.52 -13.46
C VAL A 53 5.28 -2.30 -14.53
N GLN A 54 5.08 -2.80 -15.75
CA GLN A 54 6.03 -2.60 -16.85
C GLN A 54 6.19 -1.12 -17.20
N LYS A 55 5.09 -0.39 -17.38
CA LYS A 55 5.14 1.05 -17.71
C LYS A 55 5.81 1.88 -16.61
N ARG A 56 5.47 1.64 -15.34
CA ARG A 56 6.10 2.34 -14.21
C ARG A 56 7.60 2.02 -14.11
N LEU A 57 7.98 0.76 -14.32
CA LEU A 57 9.39 0.35 -14.30
C LEU A 57 10.18 0.98 -15.45
N GLN A 58 9.61 0.99 -16.65
CA GLN A 58 10.24 1.61 -17.82
C GLN A 58 10.45 3.10 -17.61
N PHE A 59 9.41 3.81 -17.17
CA PHE A 59 9.49 5.23 -16.83
C PHE A 59 10.58 5.51 -15.79
N ALA A 60 10.61 4.74 -14.69
CA ALA A 60 11.62 4.92 -13.65
C ALA A 60 13.05 4.72 -14.17
N LYS A 61 13.28 3.72 -15.04
CA LYS A 61 14.59 3.48 -15.65
C LYS A 61 15.04 4.62 -16.57
N GLU A 62 14.13 5.14 -17.40
CA GLU A 62 14.43 6.22 -18.34
C GLU A 62 14.72 7.55 -17.63
N HIS A 63 14.13 7.76 -16.45
CA HIS A 63 14.15 9.05 -15.75
C HIS A 63 15.04 9.05 -14.50
N ILE A 64 15.74 7.94 -14.19
CA ILE A 64 16.59 7.80 -12.99
C ILE A 64 17.73 8.83 -12.94
N ASN A 65 18.28 9.19 -14.11
CA ASN A 65 19.42 10.10 -14.24
C ASN A 65 19.00 11.52 -14.65
N TRP A 66 17.71 11.86 -14.59
CA TRP A 66 17.27 13.20 -14.98
C TRP A 66 17.76 14.27 -13.98
N PRO A 67 18.31 15.39 -14.48
CA PRO A 67 18.74 16.48 -13.61
C PRO A 67 17.53 17.16 -12.95
N LYS A 68 17.73 17.67 -11.74
CA LYS A 68 16.68 18.35 -10.95
C LYS A 68 16.03 19.51 -11.69
N GLU A 69 16.79 20.22 -12.53
CA GLU A 69 16.29 21.31 -13.39
C GLU A 69 15.17 20.85 -14.31
N LYS A 70 15.34 19.65 -14.91
CA LYS A 70 14.34 19.08 -15.80
C LYS A 70 13.05 18.77 -15.05
N TRP A 71 13.14 18.25 -13.83
CA TRP A 71 11.96 18.01 -12.98
C TRP A 71 11.21 19.28 -12.60
N ARG A 72 11.92 20.41 -12.39
CA ARG A 72 11.31 21.71 -12.05
C ARG A 72 10.55 22.33 -13.22
N ASN A 73 10.95 22.02 -14.45
CA ASN A 73 10.34 22.58 -15.65
C ASN A 73 9.09 21.79 -16.11
N ILE A 74 8.74 20.70 -15.43
CA ILE A 74 7.55 19.91 -15.78
C ILE A 74 6.34 20.49 -15.05
N LEU A 75 5.38 20.98 -15.83
CA LEU A 75 4.06 21.33 -15.32
C LEU A 75 3.25 20.05 -15.14
N TRP A 76 2.89 19.76 -13.91
CA TRP A 76 2.10 18.59 -13.58
C TRP A 76 0.62 18.95 -13.37
N THR A 77 -0.27 18.14 -13.93
CA THR A 77 -1.73 18.31 -13.79
C THR A 77 -2.35 17.05 -13.21
N ASP A 78 -3.28 17.22 -12.28
CA ASP A 78 -4.12 16.15 -11.73
C ASP A 78 -5.45 16.72 -11.23
N GLU A 79 -6.44 15.86 -11.13
CA GLU A 79 -7.75 16.19 -10.57
C GLU A 79 -7.88 15.54 -9.20
N SER A 80 -8.10 16.35 -8.17
CA SER A 80 -8.32 15.86 -6.80
C SER A 80 -9.63 16.37 -6.25
N LYS A 81 -10.33 15.49 -5.53
CA LYS A 81 -11.60 15.82 -4.88
C LYS A 81 -11.34 16.46 -3.52
N VAL A 82 -11.72 17.72 -3.36
CA VAL A 82 -11.76 18.39 -2.05
C VAL A 82 -13.16 18.24 -1.46
N VAL A 83 -13.25 17.79 -0.21
CA VAL A 83 -14.51 17.65 0.53
C VAL A 83 -14.43 18.57 1.74
N LEU A 84 -15.19 19.67 1.72
CA LEU A 84 -15.09 20.76 2.70
C LEU A 84 -15.73 20.42 4.05
N LEU A 85 -16.76 19.59 4.07
CA LEU A 85 -17.36 19.02 5.27
C LEU A 85 -17.86 17.61 4.93
N GLY A 86 -17.82 16.69 5.89
CA GLY A 86 -18.04 15.25 5.72
C GLY A 86 -19.47 14.81 5.36
N SER A 87 -20.13 15.48 4.42
CA SER A 87 -21.40 15.06 3.85
C SER A 87 -21.49 15.55 2.40
N THR A 88 -21.35 14.59 1.50
CA THR A 88 -21.91 14.52 0.14
C THR A 88 -22.34 15.83 -0.56
N HIS A 89 -21.70 16.07 -1.71
CA HIS A 89 -22.10 16.95 -2.82
C HIS A 89 -22.00 18.47 -2.61
N HIS A 90 -20.81 19.02 -2.83
CA HIS A 90 -20.66 20.28 -3.59
C HIS A 90 -19.32 20.27 -4.33
N GLN A 91 -19.35 20.65 -5.61
CA GLN A 91 -18.23 20.52 -6.55
C GLN A 91 -17.40 21.80 -6.55
N SER A 92 -16.15 21.70 -6.14
CA SER A 92 -15.10 22.67 -6.45
C SER A 92 -13.77 21.95 -6.51
N GLY A 93 -13.19 21.93 -7.71
CA GLY A 93 -11.90 21.29 -7.97
C GLY A 93 -10.76 22.18 -7.46
N CYS A 94 -9.77 21.58 -6.80
CA CYS A 94 -8.52 22.24 -6.47
C CYS A 94 -7.36 21.43 -7.05
N HIS A 95 -6.44 22.12 -7.73
CA HIS A 95 -5.31 21.51 -8.41
C HIS A 95 -4.29 21.01 -7.38
N SER A 96 -4.11 19.70 -7.29
CA SER A 96 -3.01 19.07 -6.56
C SER A 96 -2.02 18.50 -7.58
N PRO A 97 -0.71 18.47 -7.27
CA PRO A 97 0.25 17.80 -8.14
C PRO A 97 -0.04 16.29 -8.18
N PRO A 98 0.13 15.63 -9.35
CA PRO A 98 -0.15 14.22 -9.54
C PRO A 98 0.72 13.38 -8.65
N VAL A 99 0.11 12.34 -8.12
CA VAL A 99 0.81 11.21 -7.51
C VAL A 99 1.46 10.41 -8.63
N ILE A 100 2.55 10.93 -9.20
CA ILE A 100 3.55 10.08 -9.86
C ILE A 100 4.44 9.54 -8.76
N MET A 101 3.89 8.57 -8.04
CA MET A 101 4.63 7.47 -7.45
C MET A 101 3.89 6.18 -7.73
#